data_AF-A0A914TNC9-F1
#
_entry.id   AF-A0A914TNC9-F1
#
_cell.length_a   1.000
_cell.length_b   1.000
_cell.length_c   1.000
_cell.angle_alpha   90.00
_cell.angle_beta   90.00
_cell.angle_gamma   90.00
#
_symmetry.space_group_name_H-M   'P 1'
#
loop_
_entity.id
_entity.type
_entity.pdbx_description
1 polymer ?
#
loop_
_entity_poly.entity_id
_entity_poly.type
_entity_poly.pdbx_seq_one_letter_code
_entity_poly.pdbx_strand_id
1 'polypeptide(L)'
;MEQNLDKLIENYLAWDKNPKTLSEIQALIEKGDREQLGARLYGSLSFGTAGIRAPVQGGFKRLNYLTVIQITHGFARHMRNVFGNGKL
;
A
#
# COMPACT_ATOMS: atom_id res chain seq x y z
N MET A 1 -0.15 9.22 15.72
CA MET A 1 -1.25 9.66 14.83
C MET A 1 -2.16 8.48 14.63
N GLU A 2 -3.36 8.55 15.19
CA GLU A 2 -4.39 7.53 14.98
C GLU A 2 -4.80 7.59 13.51
N GLN A 3 -4.63 6.49 12.77
CA GLN A 3 -5.03 6.44 11.37
C GLN A 3 -6.56 6.35 11.32
N ASN A 4 -7.22 7.20 10.53
CA ASN A 4 -8.66 7.14 10.29
C ASN A 4 -8.92 6.19 9.11
N LEU A 5 -9.67 5.10 9.33
CA LEU A 5 -9.97 4.10 8.31
C LEU A 5 -10.66 4.68 7.08
N ASP A 6 -11.61 5.58 7.27
CA ASP A 6 -12.41 6.12 6.16
C ASP A 6 -11.52 6.95 5.22
N LYS A 7 -10.59 7.73 5.79
CA LYS A 7 -9.57 8.44 5.01
C LYS A 7 -8.62 7.50 4.28
N LEU A 8 -8.28 6.36 4.86
CA LEU A 8 -7.46 5.34 4.19
C LEU A 8 -8.22 4.70 3.03
N ILE A 9 -9.52 4.45 3.19
CA ILE A 9 -10.39 3.94 2.13
C ILE A 9 -10.42 4.94 0.97
N GLU A 10 -10.72 6.21 1.26
CA GLU A 10 -10.75 7.28 0.25
C GLU A 10 -9.43 7.37 -0.53
N ASN A 11 -8.31 7.42 0.18
CA ASN A 11 -6.98 7.47 -0.44
C ASN A 11 -6.72 6.23 -1.30
N TYR A 12 -7.06 5.04 -0.81
CA TYR A 12 -6.82 3.81 -1.54
C TYR A 12 -7.63 3.77 -2.84
N LEU A 13 -8.92 4.11 -2.79
CA LEU A 13 -9.79 4.18 -3.96
C LEU A 13 -9.33 5.23 -4.97
N ALA A 14 -8.76 6.34 -4.50
CA ALA A 14 -8.22 7.37 -5.37
C ALA A 14 -6.90 6.95 -6.05
N TRP A 15 -6.02 6.26 -5.34
CA TRP A 15 -4.65 5.98 -5.79
C TRP A 15 -4.50 4.65 -6.54
N ASP A 16 -5.20 3.60 -6.11
CA ASP A 16 -5.13 2.31 -6.80
C ASP A 16 -5.85 2.40 -8.14
N LYS A 17 -5.20 1.89 -9.19
CA LYS A 17 -5.73 1.87 -10.57
C LYS A 17 -5.98 0.46 -11.08
N ASN A 18 -5.66 -0.56 -10.28
CA ASN A 18 -5.90 -1.94 -10.68
C ASN A 18 -7.36 -2.32 -10.34
N PRO A 19 -8.19 -2.65 -11.34
CA PRO A 19 -9.62 -2.92 -11.12
C PRO A 19 -9.87 -4.12 -10.21
N LYS A 20 -8.97 -5.11 -10.20
CA LYS A 20 -9.10 -6.30 -9.34
C LYS A 20 -8.98 -5.91 -7.86
N THR A 21 -7.93 -5.18 -7.50
CA THR A 21 -7.67 -4.81 -6.10
C THR A 21 -8.60 -3.71 -5.60
N LEU A 22 -9.09 -2.84 -6.48
CA LEU A 22 -10.20 -1.93 -6.17
C LEU A 22 -11.49 -2.69 -5.85
N SER A 23 -11.86 -3.67 -6.69
CA SER A 23 -13.05 -4.48 -6.48
C SER A 23 -12.99 -5.26 -5.17
N GLU A 24 -11.81 -5.77 -4.78
CA GLU A 24 -11.63 -6.42 -3.47
C GLU A 24 -11.93 -5.47 -2.30
N ILE A 25 -11.49 -4.22 -2.36
CA ILE A 25 -11.74 -3.23 -1.29
C ILE A 25 -13.22 -2.78 -1.32
N GLN A 26 -13.79 -2.54 -2.51
CA GLN A 26 -15.21 -2.20 -2.66
C GLN A 26 -16.12 -3.30 -2.11
N ALA A 27 -15.82 -4.57 -2.38
CA ALA A 27 -16.59 -5.68 -1.85
C ALA A 27 -16.57 -5.76 -0.31
N LEU A 28 -15.47 -5.33 0.33
CA LEU A 28 -15.41 -5.23 1.80
C LEU A 28 -16.19 -4.04 2.34
N ILE A 29 -16.20 -2.91 1.62
CA ILE A 29 -17.01 -1.72 1.95
C ILE A 29 -18.50 -2.07 1.88
N GLU A 30 -18.95 -2.71 0.80
CA GLU A 30 -20.35 -3.14 0.61
C GLU A 30 -20.83 -4.09 1.71
N LYS A 31 -19.93 -4.96 2.20
CA LYS A 31 -20.20 -5.88 3.31
C LYS A 31 -20.14 -5.22 4.69
N GLY A 32 -19.67 -3.97 4.79
CA GLY A 32 -19.43 -3.31 6.07
C GLY A 32 -18.31 -3.94 6.91
N ASP A 33 -17.40 -4.71 6.30
CA ASP A 33 -16.36 -5.48 7.00
C ASP A 33 -15.17 -4.57 7.38
N ARG A 34 -15.38 -3.74 8.40
CA ARG A 34 -14.39 -2.78 8.88
C ARG A 34 -13.13 -3.44 9.45
N GLU A 35 -13.23 -4.66 9.96
CA GLU A 35 -12.09 -5.41 10.49
C GLU A 35 -11.13 -5.79 9.36
N GLN A 36 -11.63 -6.40 8.29
CA GLN A 36 -10.80 -6.76 7.13
C GLN A 36 -10.27 -5.53 6.40
N LEU A 37 -11.07 -4.46 6.29
CA LEU A 37 -10.61 -3.18 5.76
C LEU A 37 -9.44 -2.65 6.58
N GLY A 38 -9.57 -2.63 7.91
CA GLY A 38 -8.48 -2.24 8.81
C GLY A 38 -7.23 -3.11 8.64
N ALA A 39 -7.39 -4.43 8.59
CA ALA A 39 -6.29 -5.38 8.44
C ALA A 39 -5.51 -5.21 7.12
N ARG A 40 -6.15 -4.67 6.08
CA ARG A 40 -5.58 -4.43 4.74
C ARG A 40 -5.06 -3.00 4.55
N LEU A 41 -5.68 -2.02 5.19
CA LEU A 41 -5.41 -0.59 4.95
C LEU A 41 -4.55 0.05 6.05
N TYR A 42 -4.61 -0.41 7.30
CA TYR A 42 -3.83 0.20 8.37
C TYR A 42 -2.34 -0.12 8.27
N GLY A 43 -1.53 0.94 8.30
CA GLY A 43 -0.07 0.85 8.30
C GLY A 43 0.50 0.61 6.90
N SER A 44 1.76 0.19 6.87
CA SER A 44 2.52 -0.02 5.63
C SER A 44 3.21 -1.38 5.64
N LEU A 45 3.70 -1.80 4.48
CA LEU A 45 4.61 -2.92 4.37
C LEU A 45 5.92 -2.63 5.10
N SER A 46 6.50 -3.67 5.71
CA SER A 46 7.79 -3.62 6.39
C SER A 46 8.79 -4.55 5.71
N PHE A 47 10.07 -4.22 5.82
CA PHE A 47 11.16 -5.04 5.32
C PHE A 47 11.58 -6.05 6.40
N GLY A 48 11.45 -7.35 6.12
CA GLY A 48 11.90 -8.42 6.99
C GLY A 48 13.28 -8.97 6.58
N THR A 49 13.72 -10.03 7.26
CA THR A 49 15.00 -10.72 6.96
C THR A 49 15.10 -11.23 5.52
N ALA A 50 13.97 -11.61 4.93
CA ALA A 50 13.86 -12.07 3.54
C ALA A 50 13.20 -11.02 2.61
N GLY A 51 13.29 -9.74 2.97
CA GLY A 51 12.67 -8.65 2.24
C GLY A 51 11.19 -8.43 2.55
N ILE A 52 10.50 -7.78 1.62
CA ILE A 52 9.09 -7.40 1.77
C ILE A 52 8.20 -8.57 1.36
N ARG A 53 7.37 -9.05 2.29
CA ARG A 53 6.41 -10.13 2.06
C ARG A 53 5.06 -9.78 2.68
N ALA A 54 3.99 -9.94 1.91
CA ALA A 54 2.61 -9.79 2.36
C ALA A 54 1.67 -10.55 1.40
N PRO A 55 0.42 -10.85 1.81
CA PRO A 55 -0.56 -11.44 0.91
C PRO A 55 -0.82 -10.56 -0.33
N VAL A 56 -1.05 -11.20 -1.47
CA VAL A 56 -1.33 -10.53 -2.75
C VAL A 56 -2.81 -10.17 -2.84
N GLN A 57 -3.14 -8.96 -2.41
CA GLN A 57 -4.52 -8.47 -2.22
C GLN A 57 -4.57 -6.94 -2.32
N GLY A 58 -5.78 -6.38 -2.40
CA GLY A 58 -6.00 -4.94 -2.25
C GLY A 58 -5.66 -4.44 -0.83
N GLY A 59 -5.08 -3.24 -0.75
CA GLY A 59 -4.78 -2.51 0.48
C GLY A 59 -3.32 -2.07 0.64
N PHE A 60 -3.07 -1.09 1.51
CA PHE A 60 -1.73 -0.54 1.76
C PHE A 60 -0.79 -1.49 2.52
N LYS A 61 -1.35 -2.42 3.30
CA LYS A 61 -0.61 -3.46 4.04
C LYS A 61 -0.58 -4.78 3.28
N ARG A 62 -0.75 -4.75 1.96
CA ARG A 62 -0.78 -5.92 1.06
C ARG A 62 0.16 -5.70 -0.10
N LEU A 63 0.61 -6.80 -0.70
CA LEU A 63 1.46 -6.75 -1.88
C LEU A 63 0.56 -6.59 -3.12
N ASN A 64 0.64 -5.45 -3.78
CA ASN A 64 -0.07 -5.16 -5.02
C ASN A 64 0.72 -4.14 -5.84
N TYR A 65 0.25 -3.80 -7.04
CA TYR A 65 0.97 -2.89 -7.91
C TYR A 65 1.15 -1.51 -7.31
N LEU A 66 0.14 -0.96 -6.63
CA LEU A 66 0.26 0.35 -5.98
C LEU A 66 1.37 0.35 -4.94
N THR A 67 1.40 -0.64 -4.03
CA THR A 67 2.41 -0.69 -2.97
C THR A 67 3.81 -0.97 -3.52
N VAL A 68 3.94 -1.81 -4.56
CA VAL A 68 5.22 -2.02 -5.25
C VAL A 68 5.73 -0.72 -5.87
N ILE A 69 4.88 0.03 -6.57
CA ILE A 69 5.24 1.33 -7.16
C ILE A 69 5.67 2.32 -6.08
N GLN A 70 4.94 2.40 -4.97
CA GLN A 70 5.27 3.29 -3.86
C GLN A 70 6.63 2.94 -3.22
N ILE A 71 6.89 1.65 -3.00
CA ILE A 71 8.16 1.18 -2.44
C ILE A 71 9.31 1.49 -3.40
N THR A 72 9.19 1.16 -4.68
CA THR A 72 10.27 1.39 -5.66
C THR A 72 10.53 2.88 -5.87
N HIS A 73 9.48 3.70 -5.90
CA HIS A 73 9.61 5.16 -5.97
C HIS A 73 10.30 5.72 -4.71
N GLY A 74 9.88 5.28 -3.53
CA GLY A 74 10.50 5.66 -2.26
C GLY A 74 11.99 5.27 -2.23
N PHE A 75 12.31 4.07 -2.69
CA PHE A 75 13.68 3.58 -2.80
C PHE A 75 14.52 4.39 -3.79
N ALA A 76 14.01 4.67 -4.99
CA ALA A 76 14.70 5.51 -5.98
C ALA A 76 14.98 6.92 -5.44
N ARG A 77 14.01 7.53 -4.75
CA ARG A 77 14.20 8.82 -4.07
C ARG A 77 15.26 8.74 -2.98
N HIS A 78 15.24 7.67 -2.18
CA HIS A 78 16.25 7.46 -1.13
C HIS A 78 17.66 7.34 -1.74
N MET A 79 17.84 6.52 -2.77
CA MET A 79 19.13 6.39 -3.46
C MET A 79 19.61 7.74 -4.01
N ARG A 80 18.74 8.51 -4.65
CA ARG A 80 19.08 9.84 -5.16
C ARG A 80 19.49 10.81 -4.05
N ASN A 81 18.81 10.75 -2.90
CA ASN A 81 19.14 11.60 -1.75
C ASN A 81 20.46 11.22 -1.09
N VAL A 82 20.79 9.93 -1.04
CA VAL A 82 22.02 9.43 -0.41
C VAL A 82 23.23 9.58 -1.31
N PHE A 83 23.11 9.31 -2.61
CA PHE A 83 24.25 9.24 -3.54
C PHE A 83 24.34 10.40 -4.55
N GLY A 84 23.29 11.22 -4.68
CA GLY A 84 23.25 12.35 -5.63
C GLY A 84 23.03 11.94 -7.09
N ASN A 85 22.93 12.93 -7.98
CA ASN A 85 22.58 12.78 -9.40
C ASN A 85 23.71 12.24 -10.31
N GLY A 86 24.69 11.48 -9.81
CA GLY A 86 25.84 11.10 -10.64
C GLY A 86 26.85 10.12 -10.06
N LYS A 87 26.45 9.23 -9.14
CA LYS A 87 27.33 8.16 -8.63
C LYS A 87 26.62 6.81 -8.64
N LEU A 88 26.30 6.33 -9.84
CA LEU A 88 26.16 4.92 -10.18
C LEU A 88 26.88 4.69 -11.51
#